data_AF-A0A8S2SWZ2-F1
#
_entry.id   AF-A0A8S2SWZ2-F1
#
_cell.length_a   1.000
_cell.length_b   1.000
_cell.length_c   1.000
_cell.angle_alpha   90.00
_cell.angle_beta   90.00
_cell.angle_gamma   90.00
#
_symmetry.space_group_name_H-M   'P 1'
#
loop_
_entity.id
_entity.type
_entity.pdbx_description
1 polymer ?
#
loop_
_entity_poly.entity_id
_entity_poly.type
_entity_poly.pdbx_seq_one_letter_code
_entity_poly.pdbx_strand_id
1 'polypeptide(L)' 'EIRRFTDPQYWISYFPTHVKHDLEMMGLKVDWRRSFVTTDINPFYDSFVRWQFHHLRQGGKIQFGKR' A
#
# COMPACT_ATOMS: atom_id res chain seq x y z
N GLU A 1 -18.99 -11.31 11.39
CA GLU A 1 -18.16 -10.52 10.46
C GLU A 1 -17.20 -9.57 11.19
N ILE A 2 -17.70 -8.68 12.05
CA ILE A 2 -16.88 -7.68 12.81
C ILE A 2 -15.66 -8.29 13.52
N ARG A 3 -15.79 -9.48 14.15
CA ARG A 3 -14.67 -10.14 14.83
C ARG A 3 -13.44 -10.38 13.95
N ARG A 4 -13.58 -10.54 12.64
CA ARG A 4 -12.44 -10.76 11.72
C ARG A 4 -11.57 -9.51 11.57
N PHE A 5 -12.13 -8.32 11.84
CA PHE A 5 -11.41 -7.06 11.80
C PHE A 5 -10.49 -6.82 13.00
N THR A 6 -10.38 -7.78 13.94
CA THR A 6 -9.28 -7.76 14.93
C THR A 6 -7.94 -8.05 14.28
N ASP A 7 -7.92 -8.72 13.12
CA ASP A 7 -6.73 -8.93 12.32
C ASP A 7 -6.54 -7.77 11.32
N PRO A 8 -5.45 -6.99 11.41
CA PRO A 8 -5.14 -5.92 10.45
C PRO A 8 -5.09 -6.39 8.99
N GLN A 9 -4.69 -7.63 8.74
CA GLN A 9 -4.60 -8.18 7.38
C GLN A 9 -5.98 -8.35 6.75
N TYR A 10 -7.01 -8.57 7.58
CA TYR A 10 -8.38 -8.67 7.10
C TYR A 10 -8.88 -7.34 6.52
N TRP A 11 -8.46 -6.20 7.08
CA TRP A 11 -8.79 -4.89 6.52
C TRP A 11 -8.26 -4.71 5.10
N ILE A 12 -7.02 -5.15 4.87
CA ILE A 12 -6.31 -4.97 3.60
C ILE A 12 -6.88 -5.90 2.51
N SER A 13 -7.46 -7.04 2.87
CA SER A 13 -8.15 -7.90 1.91
C SER A 13 -9.60 -7.47 1.64
N TYR A 14 -10.27 -6.89 2.63
CA TYR A 14 -11.67 -6.48 2.53
C TYR A 14 -11.85 -5.19 1.73
N PHE A 15 -11.27 -4.08 2.21
CA PHE A 15 -11.62 -2.74 1.71
C PHE A 15 -11.18 -2.42 0.28
N PRO A 16 -10.01 -2.83 -0.23
CA PRO A 16 -9.60 -2.46 -1.59
C PRO A 16 -10.58 -2.90 -2.68
N THR A 17 -11.22 -4.07 -2.51
CA THR A 17 -12.22 -4.56 -3.46
C THR A 17 -13.48 -3.71 -3.44
N HIS A 18 -13.95 -3.31 -2.25
CA HIS A 18 -15.13 -2.44 -2.11
C HIS A 18 -14.87 -1.03 -2.64
N VAL A 19 -13.72 -0.43 -2.29
CA VAL A 19 -13.35 0.89 -2.81
C VAL A 19 -13.24 0.89 -4.33
N LYS A 20 -12.64 -0.15 -4.93
CA LYS A 20 -12.60 -0.27 -6.39
C LYS A 20 -14.01 -0.28 -6.99
N HIS A 21 -14.91 -1.09 -6.43
CA HIS A 21 -16.29 -1.18 -6.89
C HIS A 21 -17.01 0.18 -6.82
N ASP A 22 -16.86 0.90 -5.71
CA ASP A 22 -17.47 2.22 -5.52
C ASP A 22 -16.96 3.24 -6.57
N LEU A 23 -15.66 3.22 -6.87
CA LEU A 23 -15.06 4.11 -7.87
C LEU A 23 -15.44 3.72 -9.31
N GLU A 24 -15.65 2.44 -9.59
CA GLU A 24 -16.19 1.96 -10.88
C GLU A 24 -17.64 2.42 -11.05
N MET A 25 -18.48 2.31 -10.01
CA MET A 25 -19.86 2.80 -10.01
C MET A 25 -19.93 4.33 -10.19
N MET A 26 -18.98 5.06 -9.61
CA MET A 26 -18.85 6.50 -9.82
C MET A 26 -18.52 6.87 -11.28
N GLY A 27 -18.02 5.93 -12.09
CA GLY A 27 -17.68 6.16 -13.49
C GLY A 27 -16.33 6.84 -13.68
N LEU A 28 -15.38 6.65 -12.76
CA LEU A 28 -14.04 7.21 -12.89
C LEU A 28 -13.27 6.59 -14.06
N LYS A 29 -12.53 7.43 -14.81
CA LYS A 29 -11.69 7.01 -15.95
C LYS A 29 -10.31 6.55 -15.48
N VAL A 30 -10.25 5.44 -14.74
CA VAL A 30 -9.02 4.89 -14.12
C VAL A 30 -8.53 3.66 -14.89
N ASP A 31 -7.22 3.54 -15.11
CA ASP A 31 -6.58 2.30 -15.57
C ASP A 31 -6.33 1.36 -14.40
N TRP A 32 -7.29 0.47 -14.13
CA TRP A 32 -7.26 -0.47 -12.99
C TRP A 32 -6.10 -1.47 -13.01
N ARG A 33 -5.42 -1.65 -14.16
CA ARG A 33 -4.23 -2.52 -14.24
C ARG A 33 -3.05 -1.97 -13.43
N ARG A 34 -3.12 -0.70 -13.01
CA ARG A 34 -2.09 0.00 -12.23
C ARG A 34 -2.47 0.13 -10.75
N SER A 35 -3.53 -0.53 -10.30
CA SER A 35 -3.93 -0.55 -8.89
C SER A 35 -3.04 -1.49 -8.07
N PHE A 36 -2.67 -1.08 -6.85
CA PHE A 36 -1.84 -1.89 -5.95
C PHE A 36 -2.12 -1.54 -4.48
N VAL A 37 -1.70 -2.43 -3.57
CA VAL A 37 -1.66 -2.18 -2.12
C VAL A 37 -0.24 -1.80 -1.69
N THR A 38 -0.13 -1.02 -0.62
CA THR A 38 1.12 -0.36 -0.18
C THR A 38 1.88 -1.10 0.92
N THR A 39 1.30 -2.15 1.48
CA THR A 39 1.93 -2.96 2.51
C THR A 39 2.86 -4.01 1.92
N ASP A 40 3.61 -4.67 2.81
CA ASP A 40 4.51 -5.79 2.52
C ASP A 40 3.83 -7.01 1.87
N ILE A 41 2.50 -7.10 1.94
CA ILE A 41 1.67 -8.05 1.17
C ILE A 41 1.94 -7.94 -0.34
N ASN A 42 2.30 -6.74 -0.82
CA ASN A 42 2.70 -6.54 -2.21
C ASN A 42 4.23 -6.52 -2.33
N PRO A 43 4.85 -7.65 -2.74
CA PRO A 43 6.31 -7.74 -2.81
C PRO A 43 6.92 -6.79 -3.84
N PHE A 44 6.17 -6.39 -4.88
CA PHE A 44 6.67 -5.46 -5.89
C PHE A 44 6.80 -4.05 -5.32
N TYR A 45 5.78 -3.58 -4.60
CA TYR A 45 5.81 -2.26 -3.98
C TYR A 45 6.78 -2.21 -2.81
N ASP A 46 6.85 -3.27 -2.00
CA ASP A 46 7.84 -3.37 -0.92
C ASP A 46 9.28 -3.29 -1.48
N SER A 47 9.59 -4.03 -2.55
CA SER A 47 10.89 -3.95 -3.23
C SER A 47 11.19 -2.53 -3.74
N PHE A 48 10.20 -1.85 -4.31
CA PHE A 48 10.34 -0.46 -4.76
C PHE A 48 10.65 0.49 -3.60
N VAL A 49 9.95 0.37 -2.47
CA VAL A 49 10.22 1.21 -1.29
C VAL A 49 11.58 0.90 -0.69
N ARG A 50 12.00 -0.37 -0.62
CA ARG A 50 13.36 -0.74 -0.19
C ARG A 50 14.42 -0.09 -1.07
N TRP A 51 14.27 -0.20 -2.38
CA TRP A 51 15.13 0.48 -3.36
C TRP A 51 15.20 1.98 -3.06
N GLN A 52 14.06 2.64 -2.88
CA GLN A 52 14.00 4.08 -2.57
C GLN A 52 14.79 4.42 -1.29
N PHE A 53 14.58 3.66 -0.21
CA PHE A 53 15.26 3.92 1.07
C PHE A 53 16.76 3.63 1.01
N HIS A 54 17.20 2.64 0.23
CA HIS A 54 18.62 2.43 -0.03
C HIS A 54 19.26 3.65 -0.72
N HIS A 55 18.59 4.23 -1.73
CA HIS A 55 19.08 5.43 -2.43
C HIS A 55 19.10 6.66 -1.51
N LEU A 56 18.06 6.85 -0.71
CA LEU A 56 18.01 7.95 0.26
C LEU A 56 19.11 7.84 1.33
N ARG A 57 19.41 6.62 1.79
CA ARG A 57 20.52 6.37 2.72
C ARG A 57 21.87 6.67 2.07
N GLN A 58 22.09 6.23 0.85
CA GLN A 58 23.32 6.53 0.09
C GLN A 58 23.48 8.03 -0.16
N GLY A 59 22.39 8.75 -0.40
CA GLY A 59 22.37 10.21 -0.57
C GLY A 59 22.46 11.02 0.74
N GLY A 60 22.71 10.38 1.90
CA GLY A 60 22.80 11.05 3.20
C GLY A 60 21.49 11.70 3.68
N LYS A 61 20.35 11.31 3.12
CA LYS A 61 19.02 11.86 3.44
C LYS A 61 18.32 11.14 4.60
N ILE A 62 18.87 10.02 5.05
CA ILE A 62 18.39 9.26 6.21
C ILE A 62 19.44 9.37 7.31
N GLN A 63 19.03 9.89 8.48
CA GLN A 63 19.87 10.03 9.65
C GLN A 63 19.24 9.30 10.84
N PHE A 64 20.08 8.78 11.72
CA PHE A 64 19.67 8.18 12.98
C PHE A 64 20.17 9.06 14.14
N GLY A 65 19.29 9.39 15.07
CA GLY A 65 19.60 10.22 16.23
C GLY A 65 18.43 10.22 17.22
N LYS A 66 18.67 10.64 18.47
CA LYS A 66 17.59 10.86 19.43
C LYS A 66 16.67 11.97 18.92
N ARG A 67 15.38 11.69 18.90
CA ARG A 67 14.30 12.65 18.64
C ARG A 67 13.53 12.88 19.92
#